data_AF-A0A1G8JME5-F1
#
_entry.id   AF-A0A1G8JME5-F1
#
_cell.length_a   1.000
_cell.length_b   1.000
_cell.length_c   1.000
_cell.angle_alpha   90.00
_cell.angle_beta   90.00
_cell.angle_gamma   90.00
#
_symmetry.space_group_name_H-M   'P 1'
#
loop_
_entity.id
_entity.type
_entity.pdbx_description
1 polymer ?
#
loop_
_entity_poly.entity_id
_entity_poly.type
_entity_poly.pdbx_seq_one_letter_code
_entity_poly.pdbx_strand_id
1 'polypeptide(L)'
;MDAVNTQTWLVLAVIVILAVVALAVYLYQRKRQSRQLEEHFGSEYGRVVTELGNRSKAEAELKRRQQRVEGLRIVPLAPGEAARFGKAWNSLQAEFVDNPQGAVAQADELVRELMLKRGYPMGDFERRAADISVDHPAVVSNYRAAQDIRARNLRGEADTEELRKAVVHYRALFDDLLEVREVERGRMPARPVEVRS
;
A
#
# COMPACT_ATOMS: atom_id res chain seq x y z
N MET A 1 37.82 51.82 16.56
CA MET A 1 37.84 50.33 16.57
C MET A 1 36.42 49.74 16.47
N ASP A 2 35.41 50.59 16.28
CA ASP A 2 34.00 50.23 16.41
C ASP A 2 33.41 49.65 15.12
N ALA A 3 33.86 50.10 13.95
CA ALA A 3 33.35 49.66 12.66
C ALA A 3 33.58 48.16 12.38
N VAL A 4 34.75 47.62 12.74
CA VAL A 4 35.06 46.18 12.57
C VAL A 4 34.22 45.32 13.51
N ASN A 5 33.95 45.81 14.72
CA ASN A 5 33.09 45.13 15.69
C ASN A 5 31.63 45.14 15.19
N THR A 6 31.09 46.30 14.78
CA THR A 6 29.73 46.42 14.22
C THR A 6 29.54 45.57 12.96
N GLN A 7 30.50 45.57 12.02
CA GLN A 7 30.44 44.73 10.83
C GLN A 7 30.49 43.23 11.20
N THR A 8 31.31 42.85 12.18
CA THR A 8 31.37 41.47 12.67
C THR A 8 30.06 41.04 13.33
N TRP A 9 29.45 41.88 14.17
CA TRP A 9 28.14 41.62 14.77
C TRP A 9 27.02 41.53 13.73
N LEU A 10 27.04 42.38 12.70
CA LEU A 10 26.09 42.31 11.59
C LEU A 10 26.22 41.00 10.81
N VAL A 11 27.45 40.59 10.48
CA VAL A 11 27.69 39.31 9.78
C VAL A 11 27.24 38.13 10.64
N LEU A 12 27.57 38.12 11.94
CA LEU A 12 27.11 37.08 12.86
C LEU A 12 25.59 37.04 12.96
N ALA A 13 24.92 38.20 13.05
CA ALA A 13 23.46 38.28 13.06
C ALA A 13 22.85 37.67 11.79
N VAL A 14 23.41 37.97 10.62
CA VAL A 14 22.96 37.39 9.35
C VAL A 14 23.14 35.86 9.34
N ILE A 15 24.29 35.35 9.77
CA ILE A 15 24.55 33.89 9.83
C ILE A 15 23.55 33.19 10.76
N VAL A 16 23.30 33.76 11.94
CA VAL A 16 22.33 33.21 12.90
C VAL A 16 20.92 33.22 12.31
N ILE A 17 20.52 34.30 11.63
CA ILE A 17 19.23 34.36 10.94
C ILE A 17 19.13 33.27 9.86
N LEU A 18 20.16 33.11 9.02
CA LEU A 18 20.18 32.06 7.99
C LEU A 18 20.11 30.66 8.59
N ALA A 19 20.82 30.39 9.68
CA ALA A 19 20.78 29.11 10.39
C ALA A 19 19.37 28.82 10.96
N VAL A 20 18.72 29.82 11.56
CA VAL A 20 17.36 29.69 12.08
C VAL A 20 16.35 29.45 10.96
N VAL A 21 16.46 30.17 9.84
CA VAL A 21 15.60 29.97 8.67
C VAL A 21 15.79 28.58 8.09
N ALA A 22 17.04 28.12 7.93
CA ALA A 22 17.34 26.78 7.43
C ALA A 22 16.76 25.69 8.36
N LEU A 23 16.89 25.87 9.67
CA LEU A 23 16.31 24.96 10.66
C LEU A 23 14.78 24.94 10.59
N ALA A 24 14.14 26.11 10.49
CA ALA A 24 12.69 26.22 10.36
C ALA A 24 12.17 25.51 9.10
N VAL A 25 12.83 25.72 7.96
CA VAL A 25 12.51 25.05 6.69
C VAL A 25 12.69 23.53 6.81
N TYR A 26 13.79 23.07 7.42
CA TYR A 26 14.04 21.65 7.64
C TYR A 26 12.95 21.00 8.50
N LEU A 27 12.59 21.63 9.63
CA LEU A 27 11.53 21.12 10.51
C LEU A 27 10.16 21.11 9.83
N TYR A 28 9.86 22.14 9.03
CA TYR A 28 8.63 22.22 8.25
C TYR A 28 8.53 21.09 7.22
N GLN A 29 9.59 20.87 6.44
CA GLN A 29 9.65 19.78 5.47
C GLN A 29 9.54 18.41 6.13
N ARG A 30 10.26 18.19 7.24
CA ARG A 30 10.20 16.95 8.01
C ARG A 30 8.78 16.65 8.47
N LYS A 31 8.11 17.63 9.09
CA LYS A 31 6.73 17.50 9.55
C LYS A 31 5.76 17.19 8.42
N ARG A 32 5.93 17.84 7.26
CA ARG A 32 5.09 17.60 6.07
C ARG A 32 5.28 16.19 5.52
N GLN A 33 6.52 15.71 5.39
CA GLN A 33 6.79 14.35 4.93
C GLN A 33 6.21 13.29 5.86
N SER A 34 6.35 13.49 7.17
CA SER A 34 5.77 12.58 8.16
C SER A 34 4.25 12.50 8.02
N ARG A 35 3.57 13.64 7.81
CA ARG A 35 2.11 13.68 7.58
C ARG A 35 1.73 12.96 6.30
N GLN A 36 2.46 13.15 5.20
CA GLN A 36 2.20 12.45 3.95
C GLN A 36 2.33 10.93 4.10
N LEU A 37 3.33 10.44 4.84
CA LEU A 37 3.46 9.02 5.13
C LEU A 37 2.32 8.49 6.01
N GLU A 38 1.92 9.26 7.02
CA GLU A 38 0.82 8.89 7.91
C GLU A 38 -0.53 8.87 7.17
N GLU A 39 -0.80 9.88 6.33
CA GLU A 39 -1.98 9.96 5.47
C GLU A 39 -2.01 8.84 4.44
N HIS A 40 -0.86 8.51 3.82
CA HIS A 40 -0.75 7.49 2.78
C HIS A 40 -0.88 6.07 3.34
N PHE A 41 -0.10 5.73 4.38
CA PHE A 41 -0.07 4.37 4.94
C PHE A 41 -1.14 4.11 6.00
N GLY A 42 -1.76 5.15 6.56
CA GLY A 42 -2.83 5.01 7.56
C GLY A 42 -2.43 4.11 8.74
N SER A 43 -3.19 3.03 8.97
CA SER A 43 -2.92 2.09 10.06
C SER A 43 -1.55 1.41 9.97
N GLU A 44 -1.01 1.21 8.77
CA GLU A 44 0.33 0.63 8.61
C GLU A 44 1.43 1.55 9.12
N TYR A 45 1.24 2.87 9.03
CA TYR A 45 2.18 3.82 9.64
C TYR A 45 2.29 3.56 11.14
N GLY A 46 1.14 3.51 11.82
CA GLY A 46 1.08 3.23 13.26
C GLY A 46 1.70 1.88 13.61
N ARG A 47 1.43 0.84 12.81
CA ARG A 47 1.99 -0.50 12.99
C ARG A 47 3.52 -0.52 12.93
N VAL A 48 4.11 0.09 11.89
CA VAL A 48 5.58 0.13 11.72
C VAL A 48 6.25 0.98 12.81
N VAL A 49 5.60 2.05 13.26
CA VAL A 49 6.09 2.86 14.39
C VAL A 49 6.14 2.03 15.67
N THR A 50 5.09 1.25 15.95
CA THR A 50 5.04 0.35 17.11
C THR A 50 6.08 -0.76 17.01
N GLU A 51 6.20 -1.39 15.83
CA GLU A 51 7.13 -2.48 15.58
C GLU A 51 8.60 -2.06 15.76
N LEU A 52 8.97 -0.88 15.25
CA LEU A 52 10.36 -0.40 15.31
C LEU A 52 10.68 0.45 16.54
N GLY A 53 9.66 0.83 17.32
CA GLY A 53 9.77 1.66 18.52
C GLY A 53 10.33 3.07 18.28
N ASN A 54 10.48 3.48 17.02
CA ASN A 54 11.10 4.75 16.65
C ASN A 54 10.51 5.30 15.36
N ARG A 55 9.90 6.48 15.46
CA ARG A 55 9.27 7.18 14.33
C ARG A 55 10.22 7.40 13.15
N SER A 56 11.47 7.82 13.41
CA SER A 56 12.44 8.09 12.34
C SER A 56 12.85 6.81 11.60
N LYS A 57 12.97 5.68 12.30
CA LYS A 57 13.26 4.38 11.68
C LYS A 57 12.05 3.89 10.87
N ALA A 58 10.84 4.06 11.40
CA ALA A 58 9.60 3.72 10.70
C ALA A 58 9.42 4.51 9.41
N GLU A 59 9.56 5.83 9.46
CA GLU A 59 9.46 6.67 8.27
C GLU A 59 10.53 6.33 7.23
N ALA A 60 11.76 6.00 7.66
CA ALA A 60 12.82 5.56 6.75
C ALA A 60 12.49 4.21 6.10
N GLU A 61 11.92 3.26 6.85
CA GLU A 61 11.47 1.98 6.30
C GLU A 61 10.32 2.18 5.30
N LEU A 62 9.28 2.93 5.66
CA LEU A 62 8.15 3.21 4.76
C LEU A 62 8.60 3.86 3.44
N LYS A 63 9.55 4.80 3.49
CA LYS A 63 10.17 5.37 2.29
C LYS A 63 10.90 4.33 1.46
N ARG A 64 11.63 3.41 2.09
CA ARG A 64 12.28 2.29 1.36
C ARG A 64 11.25 1.39 0.70
N ARG A 65 10.07 1.17 1.31
CA ARG A 65 8.98 0.40 0.68
C ARG A 65 8.49 1.11 -0.57
N GLN A 66 8.22 2.41 -0.49
CA GLN A 66 7.82 3.23 -1.64
C GLN A 66 8.84 3.13 -2.78
N GLN A 67 10.12 3.36 -2.49
CA GLN A 67 11.19 3.29 -3.49
C GLN A 67 11.30 1.91 -4.17
N ARG A 68 11.07 0.83 -3.43
CA ARG A 68 11.05 -0.51 -4.03
C ARG A 68 9.87 -0.69 -4.97
N VAL A 69 8.68 -0.27 -4.53
CA VAL A 69 7.44 -0.42 -5.29
C VAL A 69 7.42 0.47 -6.53
N GLU A 70 7.98 1.68 -6.46
CA GLU A 70 8.20 2.56 -7.61
C GLU A 70 9.01 1.90 -8.74
N GLY A 71 9.90 0.96 -8.40
CA GLY A 71 10.68 0.19 -9.36
C GLY A 71 9.94 -1.03 -9.94
N LEU A 72 8.75 -1.37 -9.46
CA LEU A 72 7.97 -2.51 -9.91
C LEU A 72 7.11 -2.16 -11.11
N ARG A 73 6.96 -3.12 -12.02
CA ARG A 73 6.01 -3.01 -13.14
C ARG A 73 4.66 -3.59 -12.72
N ILE A 74 3.89 -2.80 -11.98
CA ILE A 74 2.54 -3.18 -11.56
C ILE A 74 1.55 -2.81 -12.67
N VAL A 75 0.78 -3.78 -13.17
CA VAL A 75 -0.12 -3.62 -14.31
C VAL A 75 -1.56 -3.96 -13.94
N PRO A 76 -2.57 -3.23 -14.47
CA PRO A 76 -3.97 -3.64 -14.42
C PRO A 76 -4.20 -5.01 -15.06
N LEU A 77 -5.23 -5.72 -14.59
CA LEU A 77 -5.61 -7.00 -15.18
C LEU A 77 -6.34 -6.81 -16.51
N ALA A 78 -6.14 -7.76 -17.41
CA ALA A 78 -6.99 -7.89 -18.58
C ALA A 78 -8.42 -8.30 -18.15
N PRO A 79 -9.49 -7.78 -18.78
CA PRO A 79 -10.86 -8.08 -18.37
C PRO A 79 -11.19 -9.58 -18.31
N GLY A 80 -10.64 -10.39 -19.23
CA GLY A 80 -10.83 -11.84 -19.22
C GLY A 80 -10.18 -12.53 -18.02
N GLU A 81 -9.00 -12.07 -17.59
CA GLU A 81 -8.33 -12.58 -16.39
C GLU A 81 -9.10 -12.18 -15.13
N ALA A 82 -9.52 -10.91 -15.02
CA ALA A 82 -10.34 -10.46 -13.90
C ALA A 82 -11.64 -11.27 -13.78
N ALA A 83 -12.31 -11.56 -14.89
CA ALA A 83 -13.49 -12.42 -14.90
C ALA A 83 -13.18 -13.87 -14.45
N ARG A 84 -12.01 -14.41 -14.82
CA ARG A 84 -11.56 -15.73 -14.38
C ARG A 84 -11.32 -15.78 -12.88
N PHE A 85 -10.59 -14.80 -12.34
CA PHE A 85 -10.36 -14.66 -10.90
C PHE A 85 -11.68 -14.49 -10.14
N GLY A 86 -12.60 -13.64 -10.62
CA GLY A 86 -13.91 -13.45 -9.99
C GLY A 86 -14.75 -14.73 -9.95
N LYS A 87 -14.72 -15.55 -11.01
CA LYS A 87 -15.38 -16.87 -11.01
C LYS A 87 -14.74 -17.83 -9.99
N ALA A 88 -13.41 -17.88 -9.93
CA ALA A 88 -12.69 -18.70 -8.97
C ALA A 88 -13.03 -18.31 -7.52
N TRP A 89 -13.12 -17.00 -7.24
CA TRP A 89 -13.54 -16.49 -5.94
C TRP A 89 -14.96 -16.96 -5.57
N ASN A 90 -15.91 -16.88 -6.51
CA ASN A 90 -17.29 -17.31 -6.27
C ASN A 90 -17.39 -18.83 -5.99
N SER A 91 -16.64 -19.65 -6.73
CA SER A 91 -16.60 -21.10 -6.50
C SER A 91 -16.06 -21.43 -5.10
N LEU A 92 -14.97 -20.79 -4.70
CA LEU A 92 -14.39 -20.94 -3.37
C LEU A 92 -15.38 -20.59 -2.26
N GLN A 93 -16.15 -19.51 -2.41
CA GLN A 93 -17.14 -19.12 -1.41
C GLN A 93 -18.28 -20.13 -1.28
N ALA A 94 -18.69 -20.76 -2.37
CA ALA A 94 -19.71 -21.80 -2.35
C ALA A 94 -19.23 -23.05 -1.61
N GLU A 95 -17.95 -23.40 -1.75
CA GLU A 95 -17.34 -24.56 -1.09
C GLU A 95 -17.04 -24.35 0.41
N PHE A 96 -17.08 -23.12 0.91
CA PHE A 96 -16.71 -22.81 2.30
C PHE A 96 -17.53 -23.58 3.33
N VAL A 97 -18.82 -23.81 3.08
CA VAL A 97 -19.71 -24.51 4.02
C VAL A 97 -19.26 -25.96 4.21
N ASP A 98 -18.87 -26.62 3.12
CA ASP A 98 -18.47 -28.03 3.14
C ASP A 98 -16.99 -28.20 3.51
N ASN A 99 -16.14 -27.23 3.15
CA ASN A 99 -14.69 -27.29 3.37
C ASN A 99 -14.11 -25.91 3.75
N PRO A 100 -14.31 -25.43 5.00
CA PRO A 100 -13.89 -24.10 5.41
C PRO A 100 -12.37 -23.94 5.44
N GLN A 101 -11.64 -24.98 5.84
CA GLN A 101 -10.17 -24.97 5.87
C GLN A 101 -9.58 -24.90 4.46
N GLY A 102 -10.13 -25.69 3.52
CA GLY A 102 -9.75 -25.64 2.12
C GLY A 102 -10.06 -24.29 1.48
N ALA A 103 -11.22 -23.71 1.76
CA ALA A 103 -11.59 -22.39 1.25
C ALA A 103 -10.62 -21.28 1.72
N VAL A 104 -10.17 -21.29 2.98
CA VAL A 104 -9.16 -20.33 3.46
C VAL A 104 -7.81 -20.53 2.75
N ALA A 105 -7.40 -21.78 2.52
CA ALA A 105 -6.15 -22.08 1.81
C ALA A 105 -6.20 -21.62 0.34
N GLN A 106 -7.30 -21.91 -0.35
CA GLN A 106 -7.55 -21.46 -1.72
C GLN A 106 -7.64 -19.93 -1.80
N ALA A 107 -8.14 -19.24 -0.77
CA ALA A 107 -8.26 -17.78 -0.79
C ALA A 107 -6.90 -17.10 -0.73
N ASP A 108 -6.00 -17.60 0.13
CA ASP A 108 -4.61 -17.17 0.16
C ASP A 108 -3.92 -17.41 -1.19
N GLU A 109 -4.10 -18.60 -1.78
CA GLU A 109 -3.55 -18.92 -3.09
C GLU A 109 -4.04 -17.99 -4.19
N LEU A 110 -5.36 -17.77 -4.27
CA LEU A 110 -5.97 -16.92 -5.28
C LEU A 110 -5.48 -15.46 -5.19
N VAL A 111 -5.35 -14.93 -3.96
CA VAL A 111 -4.76 -13.62 -3.70
C VAL A 111 -3.29 -13.57 -4.13
N ARG A 112 -2.50 -14.60 -3.82
CA ARG A 112 -1.09 -14.68 -4.22
C ARG A 112 -0.93 -14.72 -5.74
N GLU A 113 -1.74 -15.51 -6.42
CA GLU A 113 -1.76 -15.56 -7.88
C GLU A 113 -2.12 -14.21 -8.49
N LEU A 114 -3.13 -13.54 -7.93
CA LEU A 114 -3.57 -12.22 -8.38
C LEU A 114 -2.47 -11.17 -8.23
N MET A 115 -1.81 -11.12 -7.06
CA MET A 115 -0.65 -10.27 -6.81
C MET A 115 0.48 -10.52 -7.82
N LEU A 116 0.80 -11.80 -8.07
CA LEU A 116 1.84 -12.18 -9.03
C LEU A 116 1.46 -11.71 -10.45
N LYS A 117 0.20 -11.85 -10.85
CA LYS A 117 -0.30 -11.39 -12.15
C LYS A 117 -0.25 -9.88 -12.30
N ARG A 118 -0.51 -9.14 -11.22
CA ARG A 118 -0.38 -7.68 -11.17
C ARG A 118 1.08 -7.24 -11.25
N GLY A 119 2.04 -8.10 -10.87
CA GLY A 119 3.47 -7.82 -10.95
C GLY A 119 4.16 -7.61 -9.59
N TYR A 120 3.49 -7.93 -8.49
CA TYR A 120 4.10 -7.89 -7.17
C TYR A 120 5.09 -9.04 -6.96
N PRO A 121 6.24 -8.80 -6.30
CA PRO A 121 7.23 -9.84 -6.05
C PRO A 121 6.70 -10.90 -5.08
N MET A 122 7.00 -12.17 -5.36
CA MET A 122 6.69 -13.27 -4.45
C MET A 122 7.86 -13.49 -3.48
N GLY A 123 7.78 -12.86 -2.31
CA GLY A 123 8.67 -13.10 -1.17
C GLY A 123 7.95 -13.77 0.00
N ASP A 124 8.58 -13.73 1.18
CA ASP A 124 7.89 -14.05 2.42
C ASP A 124 6.66 -13.14 2.64
N PHE A 125 5.76 -13.59 3.51
CA PHE A 125 4.51 -12.88 3.76
C PHE A 125 4.74 -11.42 4.18
N GLU A 126 5.69 -11.17 5.09
CA GLU A 126 5.94 -9.85 5.63
C GLU A 126 6.43 -8.88 4.56
N ARG A 127 7.33 -9.35 3.69
CA ARG A 127 7.82 -8.56 2.56
C ARG A 127 6.71 -8.24 1.57
N ARG A 128 5.86 -9.22 1.22
CA ARG A 128 4.72 -9.01 0.32
C ARG A 128 3.69 -8.05 0.91
N ALA A 129 3.35 -8.21 2.19
CA ALA A 129 2.45 -7.30 2.90
C ALA A 129 3.05 -5.88 3.01
N ALA A 130 4.37 -5.77 3.20
CA ALA A 130 5.04 -4.48 3.22
C ALA A 130 5.01 -3.79 1.84
N ASP A 131 5.28 -4.51 0.75
CA ASP A 131 5.29 -3.94 -0.59
C ASP A 131 3.84 -3.58 -1.02
N ILE A 132 2.85 -4.44 -0.77
CA ILE A 132 1.46 -4.13 -1.15
C ILE A 132 0.84 -2.99 -0.34
N SER A 133 1.30 -2.73 0.89
CA SER A 133 0.85 -1.58 1.70
C SER A 133 1.11 -0.23 1.05
N VAL A 134 2.01 -0.17 0.06
CA VAL A 134 2.30 1.07 -0.67
C VAL A 134 1.13 1.46 -1.57
N ASP A 135 0.56 0.54 -2.33
CA ASP A 135 -0.52 0.85 -3.26
C ASP A 135 -1.91 0.60 -2.64
N HIS A 136 -1.98 -0.35 -1.70
CA HIS A 136 -3.22 -0.84 -1.11
C HIS A 136 -3.21 -0.71 0.44
N PRO A 137 -2.96 0.50 1.00
CA PRO A 137 -2.79 0.72 2.44
C PRO A 137 -4.06 0.45 3.26
N ALA A 138 -5.24 0.61 2.66
CA ALA A 138 -6.52 0.42 3.36
C ALA A 138 -6.84 -1.06 3.63
N VAL A 139 -6.36 -1.98 2.78
CA VAL A 139 -6.75 -3.41 2.82
C VAL A 139 -5.64 -4.33 3.31
N VAL A 140 -4.39 -3.86 3.42
CA VAL A 140 -3.28 -4.67 3.93
C VAL A 140 -3.47 -5.13 5.39
N SER A 141 -4.19 -4.37 6.21
CA SER A 141 -4.57 -4.80 7.56
C SER A 141 -5.46 -6.06 7.55
N ASN A 142 -6.39 -6.14 6.59
CA ASN A 142 -7.16 -7.35 6.32
C ASN A 142 -6.24 -8.49 5.88
N TYR A 143 -5.28 -8.23 4.99
CA TYR A 143 -4.34 -9.26 4.55
C TYR A 143 -3.58 -9.90 5.72
N ARG A 144 -3.11 -9.07 6.65
CA ARG A 144 -2.43 -9.48 7.89
C ARG A 144 -3.34 -10.30 8.80
N ALA A 145 -4.54 -9.80 9.06
CA ALA A 145 -5.53 -10.53 9.86
C ALA A 145 -5.87 -11.91 9.27
N ALA A 146 -6.03 -12.00 7.95
CA ALA A 146 -6.30 -13.25 7.26
C ALA A 146 -5.13 -14.24 7.39
N GLN A 147 -3.90 -13.77 7.27
CA GLN A 147 -2.71 -14.59 7.41
C GLN A 147 -2.51 -15.07 8.86
N ASP A 148 -2.80 -14.23 9.85
CA ASP A 148 -2.74 -14.62 11.26
C ASP A 148 -3.73 -15.75 11.58
N ILE A 149 -4.96 -15.64 11.08
CA ILE A 149 -5.97 -16.71 11.22
C ILE A 149 -5.52 -17.96 10.49
N ARG A 150 -5.01 -17.85 9.25
CA ARG A 150 -4.48 -19.00 8.49
C ARG A 150 -3.35 -19.70 9.24
N ALA A 151 -2.44 -18.94 9.85
CA ALA A 151 -1.35 -19.48 10.65
C ALA A 151 -1.85 -20.23 11.90
N ARG A 152 -2.88 -19.70 12.59
CA ARG A 152 -3.56 -20.42 13.70
C ARG A 152 -4.27 -21.68 13.21
N ASN A 153 -4.97 -21.60 12.07
CA ASN A 153 -5.67 -22.75 11.48
C ASN A 153 -4.71 -23.90 11.15
N LEU A 154 -3.51 -23.61 10.64
CA LEU A 154 -2.48 -24.62 10.38
C LEU A 154 -2.01 -25.34 11.66
N ARG A 155 -2.22 -24.75 12.83
CA ARG A 155 -1.95 -25.37 14.14
C ARG A 155 -3.19 -26.01 14.78
N GLY A 156 -4.34 -25.98 14.10
CA GLY A 156 -5.62 -26.47 14.63
C GLY A 156 -6.24 -25.55 15.69
N GLU A 157 -5.82 -24.29 15.77
CA GLU A 157 -6.24 -23.34 16.81
C GLU A 157 -7.36 -22.40 16.38
N ALA A 158 -7.83 -22.48 15.14
CA ALA A 158 -8.86 -21.58 14.59
C ALA A 158 -10.22 -22.27 14.48
N ASP A 159 -11.28 -21.60 14.90
CA ASP A 159 -12.65 -22.08 14.72
C ASP A 159 -13.23 -21.70 13.34
N THR A 160 -14.35 -22.31 12.96
CA THR A 160 -14.99 -22.08 11.65
C THR A 160 -15.42 -20.61 11.44
N GLU A 161 -15.73 -19.88 12.51
CA GLU A 161 -16.12 -18.47 12.41
C GLU A 161 -14.91 -17.57 12.18
N GLU A 162 -13.76 -17.88 12.77
CA GLU A 162 -12.49 -17.28 12.41
C GLU A 162 -12.13 -17.56 10.96
N LEU A 163 -12.34 -18.79 10.46
CA LEU A 163 -12.13 -19.11 9.05
C LEU A 163 -13.03 -18.29 8.13
N ARG A 164 -14.29 -18.06 8.52
CA ARG A 164 -15.21 -17.17 7.79
C ARG A 164 -14.63 -15.75 7.71
N LYS A 165 -14.14 -15.22 8.83
CA LYS A 165 -13.50 -13.88 8.88
C LYS A 165 -12.24 -13.83 8.00
N ALA A 166 -11.41 -14.87 7.98
CA ALA A 166 -10.24 -14.94 7.11
C ALA A 166 -10.62 -14.81 5.63
N VAL A 167 -11.67 -15.51 5.17
CA VAL A 167 -12.17 -15.38 3.79
C VAL A 167 -12.66 -13.95 3.50
N VAL A 168 -13.36 -13.32 4.43
CA VAL A 168 -13.80 -11.91 4.29
C VAL A 168 -12.59 -10.97 4.19
N HIS A 169 -11.57 -11.18 5.01
CA HIS A 169 -10.36 -10.37 4.97
C HIS A 169 -9.56 -10.56 3.68
N TYR A 170 -9.43 -11.79 3.17
CA TYR A 170 -8.85 -12.03 1.85
C TYR A 170 -9.70 -11.38 0.75
N ARG A 171 -11.03 -11.40 0.87
CA ARG A 171 -11.94 -10.78 -0.10
C ARG A 171 -11.68 -9.29 -0.25
N ALA A 172 -11.53 -8.58 0.87
CA ALA A 172 -11.29 -7.14 0.84
C ALA A 172 -10.06 -6.78 0.01
N LEU A 173 -8.98 -7.55 0.16
CA LEU A 173 -7.78 -7.38 -0.66
C LEU A 173 -7.97 -7.84 -2.10
N PHE A 174 -8.66 -8.96 -2.30
CA PHE A 174 -8.94 -9.50 -3.62
C PHE A 174 -9.72 -8.51 -4.49
N ASP A 175 -10.81 -7.93 -3.96
CA ASP A 175 -11.66 -6.97 -4.67
C ASP A 175 -10.87 -5.71 -5.05
N ASP A 176 -9.98 -5.25 -4.17
CA ASP A 176 -9.08 -4.10 -4.41
C ASP A 176 -7.99 -4.42 -5.46
N LEU A 177 -7.48 -5.65 -5.49
CA LEU A 177 -6.50 -6.10 -6.49
C LEU A 177 -7.11 -6.44 -7.86
N LEU A 178 -8.42 -6.72 -7.90
CA LEU A 178 -9.11 -7.10 -9.13
C LEU A 178 -9.24 -5.94 -10.12
N GLU A 179 -8.95 -4.70 -9.68
CA GLU A 179 -8.83 -3.46 -10.47
C GLU A 179 -8.61 -3.73 -11.97
N VAL A 180 -9.68 -3.48 -12.74
CA VAL A 180 -9.74 -3.79 -14.16
C VAL A 180 -9.35 -2.55 -14.95
N ARG A 181 -8.46 -2.70 -15.94
CA ARG A 181 -8.37 -1.69 -16.99
C ARG A 181 -9.65 -1.78 -17.82
N GLU A 182 -10.53 -0.79 -17.72
CA GLU A 182 -11.42 -0.55 -18.85
C GLU A 182 -10.52 -0.28 -20.04
N VAL A 183 -10.50 -1.21 -21.00
CA VAL A 183 -9.89 -0.93 -22.29
C VAL A 183 -10.69 0.24 -22.84
N GLU A 184 -10.07 1.43 -22.94
CA GLU A 184 -10.60 2.56 -23.71
C GLU A 184 -10.75 2.14 -25.18
N ARG A 185 -11.73 1.30 -25.48
CA ARG A 185 -12.19 1.00 -26.82
C ARG A 185 -13.30 2.00 -27.12
N GLY A 186 -12.90 3.17 -27.62
CA GLY A 186 -13.82 4.06 -28.31
C GLY A 186 -13.96 5.48 -27.75
N ARG A 187 -12.87 6.22 -27.60
CA ARG A 187 -12.92 7.68 -27.81
C ARG A 187 -12.19 8.03 -29.09
N MET A 188 -12.78 7.67 -30.23
CA MET A 188 -12.51 8.38 -31.46
C MET A 188 -12.88 9.86 -31.20
N PRO A 189 -11.97 10.83 -31.41
CA PRO A 189 -12.39 12.23 -31.40
C PRO A 189 -13.39 12.40 -32.53
N ALA A 190 -14.62 12.78 -32.19
CA ALA A 190 -15.62 13.18 -33.17
C ALA A 190 -14.99 14.29 -34.03
N ARG A 191 -14.81 14.00 -35.33
CA ARG A 191 -14.46 15.05 -36.30
C ARG A 191 -15.58 16.08 -36.26
N PRO A 192 -15.29 17.39 -36.15
CA PRO A 192 -16.32 18.41 -36.27
C PRO A 192 -16.95 18.28 -37.66
N VAL A 193 -18.27 18.15 -37.70
CA VAL A 193 -19.04 18.27 -38.94
C VAL A 193 -18.90 19.72 -39.41
N GLU A 194 -18.17 19.93 -40.51
CA GLU A 194 -18.19 21.20 -41.23
C GLU A 194 -19.60 21.43 -41.77
N VAL A 195 -20.31 22.38 -41.15
CA VAL A 195 -21.56 22.91 -41.71
C VAL A 195 -21.17 23.91 -42.80
N ARG A 196 -21.31 23.50 -44.06
CA ARG A 196 -21.30 24.41 -45.21
C ARG A 196 -22.54 25.30 -45.14
N SER A 197 -22.30 26.61 -45.15
CA SER A 197 -23.23 27.63 -45.64
C SER A 197 -22.66 28.24 -46.90
#